data_AF-A0A924FKR1-F1
#
_entry.id   AF-A0A924FKR1-F1
#
_cell.length_a   1.000
_cell.length_b   1.000
_cell.length_c   1.000
_cell.angle_alpha   90.00
_cell.angle_beta   90.00
_cell.angle_gamma   90.00
#
_symmetry.space_group_name_H-M   'P 1'
#
loop_
_entity.id
_entity.type
_entity.pdbx_description
1 polymer ?
#
loop_
_entity_poly.entity_id
_entity_poly.type
_entity_poly.pdbx_seq_one_letter_code
_entity_poly.pdbx_strand_id
1 'polypeptide(L)'
;MLQRFLVCFLLLGLLGCEPFSLERKTFPVCTSPTAAIGVTSDRLDVTFFLDKPQGDITVAGWNPGDGRGVDRVGTRVTYNYAQAGTYTVTLVLVNGCDDKFTTTRQITLSK
;
A
#
# COMPACT_ATOMS: atom_id res chain seq x y z
N MET A 1 44.53 -26.23 -60.51
CA MET A 1 44.29 -25.21 -61.56
C MET A 1 42.85 -25.34 -62.02
N LEU A 2 42.23 -24.19 -62.37
CA LEU A 2 40.89 -24.01 -62.96
C LEU A 2 39.72 -24.16 -61.97
N GLN A 3 39.34 -23.11 -61.23
CA GLN A 3 38.49 -21.97 -61.63
C GLN A 3 37.06 -22.39 -61.98
N ARG A 4 36.07 -21.84 -61.25
CA ARG A 4 34.84 -21.15 -61.75
C ARG A 4 33.58 -21.40 -60.90
N PHE A 5 32.93 -20.26 -60.59
CA PHE A 5 31.48 -20.03 -60.53
C PHE A 5 30.69 -20.42 -59.26
N LEU A 6 30.25 -19.35 -58.58
CA LEU A 6 28.85 -19.07 -58.25
C LEU A 6 28.01 -20.25 -57.77
N VAL A 7 27.93 -20.41 -56.44
CA VAL A 7 26.85 -21.17 -55.80
C VAL A 7 26.34 -20.34 -54.63
N CYS A 8 25.37 -19.47 -54.91
CA CYS A 8 24.39 -19.02 -53.91
C CYS A 8 23.59 -20.26 -53.51
N PHE A 9 24.02 -20.99 -52.48
CA PHE A 9 23.20 -21.97 -51.78
C PHE A 9 23.09 -21.53 -50.32
N LEU A 10 21.92 -20.96 -50.02
CA LEU A 10 21.13 -21.22 -48.83
C LEU A 10 21.81 -22.07 -47.75
N LEU A 11 22.36 -21.39 -46.74
CA LEU A 11 22.33 -21.87 -45.36
C LEU A 11 21.82 -20.71 -44.49
N LEU A 12 20.49 -20.67 -44.38
CA LEU A 12 19.76 -20.09 -43.25
C LEU A 12 20.50 -20.46 -41.95
N GLY A 13 20.88 -19.48 -41.13
CA GLY A 13 21.34 -19.81 -39.77
C GLY A 13 22.39 -18.91 -39.12
N LEU A 14 22.51 -17.63 -39.50
CA LEU A 14 23.26 -16.65 -38.72
C LEU A 14 22.37 -15.49 -38.23
N LEU A 15 21.10 -15.76 -37.95
CA LEU A 15 20.33 -14.97 -36.97
C LEU A 15 20.73 -15.48 -35.58
N GLY A 16 22.02 -15.38 -35.26
CA GLY A 16 22.54 -15.67 -33.93
C GLY A 16 21.98 -14.64 -32.96
N CYS A 17 21.08 -15.11 -32.11
CA CYS A 17 20.46 -14.46 -30.95
C CYS A 17 20.92 -13.01 -30.71
N GLU A 18 20.05 -12.05 -31.02
CA GLU A 18 20.06 -10.83 -30.22
C GLU A 18 19.95 -11.29 -28.76
N PRO A 19 20.93 -10.99 -27.88
CA PRO A 19 20.78 -11.33 -26.49
C PRO A 19 19.50 -10.62 -26.06
N PHE A 20 18.49 -11.38 -25.63
CA PHE A 20 17.31 -10.79 -25.02
C PHE A 20 17.82 -9.87 -23.92
N SER A 21 17.84 -8.56 -24.19
CA SER A 21 18.16 -7.56 -23.19
C SER A 21 16.94 -7.51 -22.31
N LEU A 22 16.87 -8.45 -21.37
CA LEU A 22 15.98 -8.36 -20.23
C LEU A 22 16.51 -7.20 -19.41
N GLU A 23 16.17 -5.98 -19.83
CA GLU A 23 16.23 -4.82 -18.97
C GLU A 23 15.44 -5.20 -17.72
N ARG A 24 16.18 -5.45 -16.65
CA ARG A 24 15.63 -5.92 -15.39
C ARG A 24 14.69 -4.83 -14.92
N LYS A 25 13.38 -5.02 -15.12
CA LYS A 25 12.37 -4.12 -14.60
C LYS A 25 12.50 -4.17 -13.09
N THR A 26 13.17 -3.16 -12.52
CA THR A 26 13.33 -3.06 -11.08
C THR A 26 11.94 -2.77 -10.52
N PHE A 27 11.35 -3.78 -9.89
CA PHE A 27 10.15 -3.57 -9.12
C PHE A 27 10.50 -2.70 -7.91
N PRO A 28 9.69 -1.67 -7.60
CA PRO A 28 9.90 -0.89 -6.39
C PRO A 28 9.84 -1.82 -5.17
N VAL A 29 10.88 -1.75 -4.33
CA VAL A 29 10.87 -2.43 -3.05
C VAL A 29 10.08 -1.55 -2.09
N CYS A 30 8.99 -2.08 -1.55
CA CYS A 30 8.22 -1.36 -0.53
C CYS A 30 8.76 -1.64 0.87
N THR A 31 8.68 -0.63 1.74
CA THR A 31 8.86 -0.77 3.18
C THR A 31 7.50 -0.98 3.82
N SER A 32 7.37 -2.02 4.66
CA SER A 32 6.10 -2.33 5.32
C SER A 32 5.63 -1.15 6.19
N PRO A 33 4.34 -0.78 6.12
CA PRO A 33 3.80 0.36 6.86
C PRO A 33 3.72 0.07 8.36
N THR A 34 3.86 1.10 9.18
CA THR A 34 3.50 1.06 10.60
C THR A 34 3.09 2.44 11.10
N ALA A 35 2.17 2.51 12.04
CA ALA A 35 1.83 3.72 12.79
C ALA A 35 1.08 3.35 14.06
N ALA A 36 1.12 4.21 15.07
CA ALA A 36 0.17 4.17 16.17
C ALA A 36 -1.08 5.00 15.84
N ILE A 37 -2.16 4.79 16.60
CA ILE A 37 -3.38 5.59 16.48
C ILE A 37 -3.27 6.84 17.34
N GLY A 38 -3.18 8.00 16.71
CA GLY A 38 -3.36 9.31 17.33
C GLY A 38 -4.83 9.70 17.42
N VAL A 39 -5.22 10.36 18.52
CA VAL A 39 -6.62 10.74 18.80
C VAL A 39 -6.66 12.11 19.45
N THR A 40 -7.53 12.99 18.98
CA THR A 40 -8.02 14.15 19.73
C THR A 40 -9.54 14.13 19.75
N SER A 41 -10.16 14.53 20.85
CA SER A 41 -11.62 14.52 21.00
C SER A 41 -12.11 15.81 21.63
N ASP A 42 -13.22 16.33 21.10
CA ASP A 42 -14.09 17.30 21.77
C ASP A 42 -15.46 16.63 21.94
N ARG A 43 -15.75 16.17 23.16
CA ARG A 43 -16.93 15.34 23.48
C ARG A 43 -17.04 14.11 22.56
N LEU A 44 -17.97 14.14 21.62
CA LEU A 44 -18.27 13.05 20.69
C LEU A 44 -17.68 13.28 19.29
N ASP A 45 -17.07 14.43 19.04
CA ASP A 45 -16.35 14.75 17.81
C ASP A 45 -14.88 14.37 17.96
N VAL A 46 -14.48 13.33 17.23
CA VAL A 46 -13.15 12.72 17.36
C VAL A 46 -12.38 12.87 16.05
N THR A 47 -11.10 13.22 16.16
CA THR A 47 -10.16 13.21 15.06
C THR A 47 -9.15 12.10 15.27
N PHE A 48 -9.06 11.20 14.28
CA PHE A 48 -8.02 10.18 14.20
C PHE A 48 -6.90 10.65 13.28
N PHE A 49 -5.66 10.30 13.60
CA PHE A 49 -4.50 10.56 12.76
C PHE A 49 -3.41 9.52 13.00
N LEU A 50 -2.51 9.39 12.03
CA LEU A 50 -1.33 8.52 12.17
C LEU A 50 -0.33 9.11 13.15
N ASP A 51 -0.05 8.43 14.25
CA ASP A 51 1.02 8.79 15.18
C ASP A 51 2.30 8.01 14.84
N LYS A 52 3.40 8.75 14.62
CA LYS A 52 4.71 8.21 14.22
C LYS A 52 4.64 7.23 13.03
N PRO A 53 4.08 7.63 11.87
CA PRO A 53 4.03 6.77 10.69
C PRO A 53 5.44 6.45 10.18
N GLN A 54 5.68 5.20 9.79
CA GLN A 54 6.91 4.73 9.14
C GLN A 54 6.57 3.78 7.99
N GLY A 55 7.53 3.59 7.09
CA GLY A 55 7.36 2.79 5.89
C GLY A 55 6.51 3.48 4.82
N ASP A 56 6.16 2.73 3.77
CA ASP A 56 5.35 3.25 2.68
C ASP A 56 3.86 3.08 3.02
N ILE A 57 3.08 4.16 2.92
CA ILE A 57 1.64 4.15 3.22
C ILE A 57 0.90 4.72 2.02
N THR A 58 0.10 3.87 1.38
CA THR A 58 -0.77 4.24 0.25
C THR A 58 -2.20 4.47 0.71
N VAL A 59 -2.69 3.63 1.63
CA VAL A 59 -4.03 3.71 2.20
C VAL A 59 -3.95 3.65 3.71
N ALA A 60 -4.73 4.51 4.39
CA ALA A 60 -4.98 4.44 5.83
C ALA A 60 -6.49 4.38 6.06
N GLY A 61 -6.99 3.19 6.39
CA GLY A 61 -8.40 2.91 6.67
C GLY A 61 -8.66 2.87 8.17
N TRP A 62 -9.77 3.46 8.59
CA TRP A 62 -10.17 3.58 9.98
C TRP A 62 -11.56 2.98 10.19
N ASN A 63 -11.66 2.05 11.12
CA ASN A 63 -12.92 1.60 11.68
C ASN A 63 -13.12 2.22 13.08
N PRO A 64 -14.12 3.09 13.27
CA PRO A 64 -14.36 3.77 14.56
C PRO A 64 -14.84 2.86 15.70
N GLY A 65 -15.26 1.63 15.40
CA GLY A 65 -15.64 0.64 16.42
C GLY A 65 -17.04 0.81 17.03
N ASP A 66 -17.90 1.65 16.45
CA ASP A 66 -19.28 1.88 16.94
C ASP A 66 -20.34 1.00 16.25
N GLY A 67 -19.90 0.11 15.34
CA GLY A 67 -20.78 -0.82 14.65
C GLY A 67 -21.68 -0.20 13.57
N ARG A 68 -21.56 1.09 13.25
CA ARG A 68 -22.39 1.74 12.21
C ARG A 68 -21.94 1.40 10.77
N GLY A 69 -20.76 0.79 10.61
CA GLY A 69 -20.20 0.46 9.29
C GLY A 69 -19.75 1.68 8.50
N VAL A 70 -19.48 2.81 9.17
CA VAL A 70 -19.09 4.07 8.53
C VAL A 70 -17.59 4.27 8.69
N ASP A 71 -16.81 3.55 7.87
CA ASP A 71 -15.35 3.64 7.88
C ASP A 71 -14.85 4.98 7.28
N ARG A 72 -13.59 5.31 7.57
CA ARG A 72 -12.92 6.52 7.06
C ARG A 72 -11.60 6.17 6.40
N VAL A 73 -11.20 6.98 5.42
CA VAL A 73 -9.91 6.83 4.73
C VAL A 73 -9.17 8.15 4.74
N GLY A 74 -7.89 8.13 5.08
CA GLY A 74 -7.01 9.29 5.10
C GLY A 74 -6.02 9.26 6.25
N THR A 75 -4.95 10.04 6.16
CA THR A 75 -3.93 10.13 7.23
C THR A 75 -4.42 10.90 8.46
N ARG A 76 -5.48 11.70 8.29
CA ARG A 76 -6.22 12.41 9.34
C ARG A 76 -7.70 12.42 8.94
N VAL A 77 -8.58 11.98 9.85
CA VAL A 77 -10.02 11.88 9.59
C VAL A 77 -10.82 12.29 10.81
N THR A 78 -12.01 12.83 10.60
CA THR A 78 -12.96 13.16 11.67
C THR A 78 -14.13 12.18 11.70
N TYR A 79 -14.65 11.93 12.90
CA TYR A 79 -15.78 11.06 13.14
C TYR A 79 -16.60 11.53 14.34
N ASN A 80 -17.92 11.62 14.16
CA ASN A 80 -18.86 11.95 15.22
C ASN A 80 -19.52 10.66 15.74
N TYR A 81 -19.36 10.40 17.03
CA TYR A 81 -20.03 9.31 17.74
C TYR A 81 -21.43 9.74 18.20
N ALA A 82 -22.40 8.85 18.08
CA ALA A 82 -23.79 9.16 18.48
C ALA A 82 -23.98 9.15 20.01
N GLN A 83 -23.14 8.41 20.74
CA GLN A 83 -23.29 8.16 22.17
C GLN A 83 -21.93 8.21 22.87
N ALA A 84 -21.94 8.54 24.16
CA ALA A 84 -20.79 8.36 25.03
C ALA A 84 -20.58 6.86 25.27
N GLY A 85 -19.33 6.45 25.44
CA GLY A 85 -18.99 5.04 25.60
C GLY A 85 -17.51 4.76 25.33
N THR A 86 -17.16 3.48 25.44
CA THR A 86 -15.82 2.99 25.11
C THR A 86 -15.86 2.30 23.75
N TYR A 87 -14.97 2.71 22.84
CA TYR A 87 -14.90 2.20 21.48
C TYR A 87 -13.51 1.65 21.18
N THR A 88 -13.45 0.53 20.46
CA THR A 88 -12.19 -0.03 19.94
C THR A 88 -12.01 0.42 18.50
N VAL A 89 -11.15 1.41 18.29
CA VAL A 89 -10.81 1.93 16.96
C VAL A 89 -9.78 1.01 16.32
N THR A 90 -9.97 0.66 15.05
CA THR A 90 -9.04 -0.13 14.26
C THR A 90 -8.47 0.71 13.12
N LEU A 91 -7.15 0.69 12.97
CA LEU A 91 -6.42 1.28 11.84
C LEU A 91 -5.86 0.15 10.99
N VAL A 92 -6.07 0.24 9.67
CA VAL A 92 -5.46 -0.64 8.66
C VAL A 92 -4.67 0.23 7.68
N LEU A 93 -3.37 -0.04 7.57
CA LEU A 93 -2.47 0.57 6.60
C LEU A 93 -2.19 -0.42 5.47
N VAL A 94 -2.11 0.08 4.24
CA VAL A 94 -1.72 -0.70 3.06
C VAL A 94 -0.70 0.09 2.24
N ASN A 95 0.35 -0.57 1.74
CA ASN A 95 1.34 0.03 0.83
C ASN A 95 1.13 -0.42 -0.64
N GLY A 96 1.95 0.10 -1.55
CA GLY A 96 1.87 -0.21 -2.98
C GLY A 96 2.27 -1.65 -3.36
N CYS A 97 2.80 -2.43 -2.41
CA CYS A 97 3.13 -3.84 -2.57
C CYS A 97 2.12 -4.76 -1.86
N ASP A 98 0.96 -4.21 -1.45
CA ASP A 98 -0.09 -4.90 -0.69
C ASP A 98 0.32 -5.40 0.71
N ASP A 99 1.45 -4.92 1.26
CA ASP A 99 1.76 -5.16 2.68
C ASP A 99 0.71 -4.46 3.54
N LYS A 100 0.25 -5.17 4.57
CA LYS A 100 -0.77 -4.67 5.49
C LYS A 100 -0.25 -4.57 6.91
N PHE A 101 -0.65 -3.51 7.60
CA PHE A 101 -0.43 -3.35 9.02
C PHE A 101 -1.74 -2.99 9.69
N THR A 102 -2.07 -3.68 10.78
CA THR A 102 -3.31 -3.46 11.55
C THR A 102 -2.96 -3.18 13.00
N THR A 103 -3.58 -2.16 13.57
CA THR A 103 -3.47 -1.86 15.01
C THR A 103 -4.80 -1.37 15.56
N THR A 104 -4.98 -1.49 16.88
CA THR A 104 -6.21 -1.12 17.58
C THR A 104 -5.93 -0.23 18.77
N ARG A 105 -6.86 0.66 19.11
CA ARG A 105 -6.80 1.51 20.30
C ARG A 105 -8.19 1.67 20.91
N GLN A 106 -8.30 1.46 22.22
CA GLN A 106 -9.50 1.83 22.96
C GLN A 106 -9.52 3.32 23.27
N ILE A 107 -10.69 3.93 23.11
CA ILE A 107 -10.97 5.32 23.49
C ILE A 107 -12.23 5.36 24.34
N THR A 108 -12.30 6.30 25.28
CA THR A 108 -13.48 6.53 26.12
C THR A 108 -13.98 7.95 25.87
N LEU A 109 -15.25 8.08 25.48
CA LEU A 109 -15.88 9.36 25.18
C LEU A 109 -16.93 9.69 26.23
N SER A 110 -16.97 10.96 26.64
CA SER A 110 -17.95 11.54 27.56
C SER A 110 -18.60 12.77 26.93
N LYS A 111 -19.77 13.17 27.46
CA LYS A 111 -20.44 14.42 27.06
C LYS A 111 -19.81 15.64 27.71
#